data_AF-A0A455B0C4-F1
#
_entry.id   AF-A0A455B0C4-F1
#
_cell.length_a   1.000
_cell.length_b   1.000
_cell.length_c   1.000
_cell.angle_alpha   90.00
_cell.angle_beta   90.00
_cell.angle_gamma   90.00
#
_symmetry.space_group_name_H-M   'P 1'
#
loop_
_entity.id
_entity.type
_entity.pdbx_description
1 polymer ?
#
loop_
_entity_poly.entity_id
_entity_poly.type
_entity_poly.pdbx_seq_one_letter_code
_entity_poly.pdbx_strand_id
1 'polypeptide(L)'
;MRRLQVVLGHLNRQPASGPEPAPRAAPCWSSAPQKSAEDVVVVHGRRTAIGRSGRGGFKDTTPDELLSAVMTAVLQDVKLSPAQLGDICVGNVLQPGAGALMARIAQFL
;
A
#
# COMPACT_ATOMS: atom_id res chain seq x y z
N MET A 1 -34.41 -12.62 15.61
CA MET A 1 -33.65 -13.90 15.49
C MET A 1 -33.35 -14.36 14.06
N ARG A 2 -34.00 -13.83 12.99
CA ARG A 2 -33.73 -14.22 11.59
C ARG A 2 -32.29 -14.01 11.10
N ARG A 3 -31.59 -12.96 11.56
CA ARG A 3 -30.20 -12.69 11.15
C ARG A 3 -29.22 -13.80 11.57
N LEU A 4 -29.38 -14.33 12.78
CA LEU A 4 -28.54 -15.44 13.26
C LEU A 4 -28.80 -16.72 12.46
N GLN A 5 -30.06 -17.00 12.10
CA GLN A 5 -30.40 -18.15 11.25
C GLN A 5 -29.79 -18.07 9.84
N VAL A 6 -29.75 -16.89 9.22
CA VAL A 6 -29.12 -16.72 7.90
C VAL A 6 -27.61 -16.95 8.00
N VAL A 7 -26.94 -16.34 8.99
CA VAL A 7 -25.49 -16.48 9.18
C VAL A 7 -25.09 -17.93 9.51
N LEU A 8 -25.83 -18.60 10.40
CA LEU A 8 -25.60 -20.01 10.74
C LEU A 8 -25.96 -20.97 9.59
N GLY A 9 -26.90 -20.61 8.72
CA GLY A 9 -27.27 -21.39 7.54
C GLY A 9 -26.13 -21.53 6.54
N HIS A 10 -25.23 -20.55 6.46
CA HIS A 10 -24.03 -20.62 5.60
C HIS A 10 -22.92 -21.52 6.18
N LEU A 11 -22.91 -21.73 7.50
CA LEU A 11 -21.92 -22.57 8.20
C LEU A 11 -22.34 -24.04 8.22
N ASN A 12 -23.64 -24.33 8.18
CA ASN A 12 -24.17 -25.70 8.32
C ASN A 12 -24.36 -26.44 6.98
N ARG A 13 -23.53 -26.16 5.96
CA ARG A 13 -23.55 -26.91 4.71
C ARG A 13 -23.17 -28.36 5.01
N GLN A 14 -24.15 -29.26 5.02
CA GLN A 14 -23.88 -30.70 4.96
C GLN A 14 -23.00 -30.97 3.74
N PRO A 15 -21.94 -31.78 3.86
CA PRO A 15 -21.13 -32.15 2.71
C PRO A 15 -22.06 -32.84 1.70
N ALA A 16 -22.18 -32.24 0.52
CA ALA A 16 -22.89 -32.86 -0.59
C ALA A 16 -22.26 -34.23 -0.84
N SER A 17 -23.09 -35.25 -1.01
CA SER A 17 -22.71 -36.64 -1.26
C SER A 17 -22.16 -36.84 -2.69
N GLY A 18 -21.09 -36.12 -3.04
CA GLY A 18 -20.42 -36.20 -4.33
C GLY A 18 -18.94 -35.80 -4.22
N PRO A 19 -18.11 -36.10 -5.22
CA PRO A 19 -16.67 -35.84 -5.20
C PRO A 19 -16.33 -34.36 -5.45
N GLU A 20 -17.04 -33.45 -4.79
CA GLU A 20 -16.74 -32.01 -4.83
C GLU A 20 -15.61 -31.73 -3.84
N PRO A 21 -14.50 -31.09 -4.26
CA PRO A 21 -13.41 -30.77 -3.34
C PRO A 21 -13.92 -29.80 -2.27
N ALA A 22 -13.94 -30.25 -1.01
CA ALA A 22 -14.30 -29.44 0.14
C ALA A 22 -13.49 -28.13 0.16
N PRO A 23 -14.08 -26.99 0.58
CA PRO A 23 -13.33 -25.75 0.75
C PRO A 23 -12.19 -25.98 1.75
N ARG A 24 -10.97 -26.14 1.23
CA ARG A 24 -9.75 -26.25 2.02
C ARG A 24 -9.36 -24.85 2.47
N ALA A 25 -9.18 -24.66 3.77
CA ALA A 25 -8.45 -23.51 4.27
C ALA A 25 -7.09 -23.47 3.55
N ALA A 26 -6.81 -22.36 2.85
CA ALA A 26 -5.46 -22.12 2.38
C ALA A 26 -4.55 -22.05 3.62
N PRO A 27 -3.37 -22.69 3.60
CA PRO A 27 -2.44 -22.54 4.69
C PRO A 27 -2.17 -21.04 4.87
N CYS A 28 -2.56 -20.50 6.03
CA CYS A 28 -2.10 -19.19 6.45
C CYS A 28 -0.58 -19.32 6.53
N TRP A 29 0.16 -18.65 5.65
CA TRP A 29 1.62 -18.64 5.62
C TRP A 29 2.16 -17.95 6.87
N SER A 30 2.04 -18.59 8.03
CA SER A 30 2.68 -18.20 9.28
C SER A 30 3.90 -19.06 9.61
N SER A 31 4.47 -19.75 8.61
CA SER A 31 5.86 -20.21 8.64
C SER A 31 6.68 -19.28 7.75
N ALA A 32 7.54 -18.45 8.35
CA ALA A 32 8.43 -17.58 7.59
C ALA A 32 9.18 -18.41 6.53
N PRO A 33 9.08 -18.08 5.23
CA PRO A 33 9.77 -18.81 4.17
C PRO A 33 11.29 -18.63 4.31
N GLN A 34 12.05 -19.51 3.67
CA GLN A 34 13.50 -19.37 3.53
C GLN A 34 13.84 -17.98 2.97
N LYS A 35 14.77 -17.27 3.61
CA LYS A 35 15.25 -15.97 3.12
C LYS A 35 16.06 -16.19 1.84
N SER A 36 15.54 -15.75 0.70
CA SER A 36 16.24 -15.78 -0.57
C SER A 36 17.01 -14.47 -0.78
N ALA A 37 18.10 -14.53 -1.54
CA ALA A 37 18.76 -13.32 -2.04
C ALA A 37 17.87 -12.53 -3.03
N GLU A 38 16.86 -13.20 -3.61
CA GLU A 38 15.94 -12.63 -4.61
C GLU A 38 14.65 -12.03 -4.01
N ASP A 39 14.51 -12.02 -2.68
CA ASP A 39 13.30 -11.51 -2.03
C ASP A 39 13.22 -9.98 -2.15
N VAL A 40 12.04 -9.46 -2.50
CA VAL A 40 11.78 -8.01 -2.48
C VAL A 40 11.55 -7.56 -1.04
N VAL A 41 12.40 -6.66 -0.56
CA VAL A 41 12.38 -6.19 0.83
C VAL A 41 12.00 -4.71 0.94
N VAL A 42 11.28 -4.36 2.01
CA VAL A 42 11.04 -2.95 2.39
C VAL A 42 12.21 -2.46 3.22
N VAL A 43 13.00 -1.53 2.67
CA VAL A 43 14.21 -1.02 3.34
C VAL A 43 13.87 0.06 4.37
N HIS A 44 13.06 1.04 3.98
CA HIS A 44 12.73 2.20 4.82
C HIS A 44 11.43 2.86 4.39
N GLY A 45 10.87 3.74 5.23
CA GLY A 45 9.66 4.51 4.92
C GLY A 45 9.49 5.76 5.78
N ARG A 46 9.09 6.86 5.15
CA ARG A 46 8.72 8.13 5.81
C ARG A 46 7.37 8.61 5.29
N ARG A 47 6.71 9.45 6.08
CA ARG A 47 5.45 10.10 5.71
C ARG A 47 5.42 11.53 6.23
N THR A 48 4.62 12.36 5.59
CA THR A 48 4.23 13.66 6.15
C THR A 48 3.30 13.47 7.35
N ALA A 49 3.08 14.54 8.12
CA ALA A 49 1.91 14.62 8.97
C ALA A 49 0.62 14.55 8.12
N ILE A 50 -0.53 14.26 8.72
CA ILE A 50 -1.81 14.29 7.99
C ILE A 50 -2.56 15.55 8.39
N GLY A 51 -2.77 16.44 7.44
CA GLY A 51 -3.46 17.71 7.62
C GLY A 51 -4.97 17.63 7.30
N ARG A 52 -5.78 18.47 7.93
CA ARG A 52 -7.18 18.67 7.51
C ARG A 52 -7.23 19.48 6.23
N SER A 53 -8.04 19.04 5.25
CA SER A 53 -8.24 19.80 4.01
C SER A 53 -8.88 21.18 4.29
N GLY A 54 -8.44 22.20 3.53
CA GLY A 54 -8.95 23.58 3.57
C GLY A 54 -8.62 24.41 4.81
N ARG A 55 -8.38 23.79 5.97
CA ARG A 55 -8.14 24.49 7.26
C ARG A 55 -6.89 24.03 8.02
N GLY A 56 -6.23 22.94 7.58
CA GLY A 56 -5.02 22.42 8.21
C GLY A 56 -3.74 23.11 7.71
N GLY A 57 -2.60 22.69 8.26
CA GLY A 57 -1.29 23.29 7.95
C GLY A 57 -0.83 23.12 6.50
N PHE A 58 -1.35 22.13 5.76
CA PHE A 58 -1.03 21.91 4.34
C PHE A 58 -2.06 22.50 3.38
N LYS A 59 -2.93 23.41 3.83
CA LYS A 59 -3.98 23.99 2.97
C LYS A 59 -3.41 24.76 1.76
N ASP A 60 -2.22 25.34 1.91
CA ASP A 60 -1.53 26.12 0.88
C ASP A 60 -0.31 25.38 0.30
N THR A 61 -0.12 24.10 0.65
CA THR A 61 1.01 23.29 0.19
C THR A 61 0.58 22.43 -0.98
N THR A 62 1.30 22.53 -2.10
CA THR A 62 1.04 21.72 -3.29
C THR A 62 1.51 20.27 -3.08
N PRO A 63 0.90 19.30 -3.78
CA PRO A 63 1.20 17.88 -3.57
C PRO A 63 2.62 17.47 -3.98
N ASP A 64 3.25 18.21 -4.89
CA ASP A 64 4.65 18.01 -5.29
C ASP A 64 5.62 18.33 -4.15
N GLU A 65 5.39 19.42 -3.40
CA GLU A 65 6.14 19.76 -2.20
C GLU A 65 6.00 18.68 -1.11
N LEU A 66 4.77 18.18 -0.90
CA LEU A 66 4.53 17.10 0.06
C LEU A 66 5.24 15.79 -0.35
N LEU A 67 5.31 15.51 -1.64
CA LEU A 67 5.96 14.33 -2.19
C LEU A 67 7.49 14.45 -2.17
N SER A 68 8.05 15.61 -2.55
CA SER A 68 9.50 15.87 -2.49
C SER A 68 10.02 15.71 -1.07
N ALA A 69 9.30 16.25 -0.07
CA ALA A 69 9.69 16.15 1.34
C ALA A 69 9.92 14.70 1.81
N VAL A 70 9.06 13.76 1.40
CA VAL A 70 9.19 12.35 1.81
C VAL A 70 10.21 11.59 0.98
N MET A 71 10.32 11.86 -0.33
CA MET A 71 11.34 11.25 -1.18
C MET A 71 12.75 11.62 -0.70
N THR A 72 12.97 12.91 -0.45
CA THR A 72 14.23 13.45 0.06
C THR A 72 14.55 12.90 1.45
N ALA A 73 13.57 12.85 2.37
CA ALA A 73 13.80 12.30 3.71
C ALA A 73 14.22 10.83 3.69
N VAL A 74 13.58 9.99 2.85
CA VAL A 74 13.96 8.58 2.73
C VAL A 74 15.39 8.44 2.22
N LEU A 75 15.74 9.14 1.13
CA LEU A 75 17.09 9.07 0.54
C LEU A 75 18.17 9.56 1.50
N GLN A 76 17.89 10.60 2.30
CA GLN A 76 18.80 11.10 3.32
C GLN A 76 19.02 10.10 4.46
N ASP A 77 17.95 9.47 4.96
CA ASP A 77 18.02 8.49 6.05
C ASP A 77 18.86 7.27 5.64
N VAL A 78 18.63 6.74 4.44
CA VAL A 78 19.35 5.56 3.93
C VAL A 78 20.70 5.91 3.28
N LYS A 79 21.00 7.20 3.10
CA LYS A 79 22.20 7.72 2.42
C LYS A 79 22.40 7.10 1.03
N LEU A 80 21.31 6.97 0.28
CA LEU A 80 21.30 6.39 -1.06
C LEU A 80 21.39 7.49 -2.11
N SER A 81 22.17 7.27 -3.17
CA SER A 81 22.22 8.20 -4.30
C SER A 81 20.91 8.10 -5.09
N PRO A 82 20.24 9.22 -5.45
CA PRO A 82 19.03 9.19 -6.25
C PRO A 82 19.20 8.47 -7.60
N ALA A 83 20.41 8.49 -8.17
CA ALA A 83 20.73 7.84 -9.44
C ALA A 83 20.68 6.30 -9.38
N GLN A 84 20.64 5.71 -8.19
CA GLN A 84 20.54 4.26 -7.98
C GLN A 84 19.08 3.76 -8.00
N LEU A 85 18.10 4.66 -7.94
CA LEU A 85 16.69 4.29 -8.04
C LEU A 85 16.37 3.87 -9.49
N GLY A 86 15.86 2.66 -9.66
CA GLY A 86 15.43 2.15 -10.96
C GLY A 86 14.11 2.73 -11.45
N ASP A 87 13.18 2.99 -10.54
CA ASP A 87 11.87 3.57 -10.85
C ASP A 87 11.23 4.24 -9.62
N ILE A 88 10.27 5.13 -9.86
CA ILE A 88 9.45 5.78 -8.83
C ILE A 88 7.97 5.65 -9.23
N CYS A 89 7.25 4.78 -8.53
CA CYS A 89 5.80 4.64 -8.67
C CYS A 89 5.05 5.50 -7.65
N VAL A 90 4.21 6.42 -8.12
CA VAL A 90 3.43 7.33 -7.25
C VAL A 90 1.93 7.08 -7.42
N GLY A 91 1.25 6.83 -6.31
CA GLY A 91 -0.21 6.69 -6.27
C GLY A 91 -0.90 8.04 -6.03
N ASN A 92 -1.79 8.45 -6.95
CA ASN A 92 -2.62 9.64 -6.78
C ASN A 92 -4.00 9.44 -7.42
N VAL A 93 -5.04 10.04 -6.82
CA VAL A 93 -6.44 9.85 -7.24
C VAL A 93 -7.03 11.07 -7.93
N LEU A 94 -6.86 12.27 -7.35
CA LEU A 94 -7.64 13.46 -7.73
C LEU A 94 -6.94 14.39 -8.72
N GLN A 95 -5.62 14.26 -8.91
CA GLN A 95 -4.92 15.08 -9.90
C GLN A 95 -5.19 14.55 -11.32
N PRO A 96 -5.31 15.44 -12.32
CA PRO A 96 -5.43 15.03 -13.71
C PRO A 96 -4.31 14.07 -14.13
N GLY A 97 -4.65 13.03 -14.89
CA GLY A 97 -3.68 12.02 -15.33
C GLY A 97 -2.97 11.31 -14.16
N ALA A 98 -3.68 11.10 -13.05
CA ALA A 98 -3.12 10.56 -11.80
C ALA A 98 -1.88 11.32 -11.31
N GLY A 99 -1.77 12.62 -11.64
CA GLY A 99 -0.68 13.47 -11.17
C GLY A 99 0.70 13.10 -11.73
N ALA A 100 0.81 12.40 -12.86
CA ALA A 100 2.10 11.99 -13.42
C ALA A 100 3.09 13.16 -13.61
N LEU A 101 2.63 14.30 -14.14
CA LEU A 101 3.46 15.50 -14.29
C LEU A 101 3.88 16.08 -12.93
N MET A 102 2.94 16.18 -11.99
CA MET A 102 3.21 16.67 -10.63
C MET A 102 4.22 15.78 -9.89
N ALA A 103 4.09 14.46 -10.01
CA ALA A 103 5.03 13.50 -9.43
C ALA A 103 6.44 13.67 -10.02
N ARG A 104 6.54 13.91 -11.32
CA ARG A 104 7.83 14.15 -11.96
C ARG A 104 8.44 15.49 -11.58
N ILE A 105 7.62 16.54 -11.38
CA ILE A 105 8.09 17.82 -10.85
C ILE A 105 8.63 17.63 -9.43
N ALA A 106 7.92 16.93 -8.56
CA ALA A 106 8.36 16.64 -7.19
C ALA A 106 9.73 15.95 -7.12
N GLN A 107 10.06 15.11 -8.10
CA GLN A 107 11.37 14.46 -8.20
C GLN A 107 12.52 15.45 -8.46
N PHE A 108 12.23 16.60 -9.06
CA PHE A 108 13.22 17.63 -9.40
C PHE A 108 13.29 18.77 -8.37
N LEU A 109 12.41 18.79 -7.37
CA LEU A 109 12.43 19.71 -6.22
C LEU A 109 13.40 19.20 -5.16
#